data_AF-A0A933ELX4-F1
#
_entry.id   AF-A0A933ELX4-F1
#
_cell.length_a   1.000
_cell.length_b   1.000
_cell.length_c   1.000
_cell.angle_alpha   90.00
_cell.angle_beta   90.00
_cell.angle_gamma   90.00
#
_symmetry.space_group_name_H-M   'P 1'
#
loop_
_entity.id
_entity.type
_entity.pdbx_description
1 polymer ?
#
loop_
_entity_poly.entity_id
_entity_poly.type
_entity_poly.pdbx_seq_one_letter_code
_entity_poly.pdbx_strand_id
1 'polypeptide(L)'
;MTFRIDGALYPDVTPPDTLDSQAEKVDFIARLCAAWDFGLLPDRETIEEIRRDVWRSTVDQCRLLTSPTYHLLRQWHNLPPLPFLGNIPAYIRDDPNLAFV
;
A
#
# COMPACT_ATOMS: atom_id res chain seq x y z
N MET A 1 -0.29 12.71 -15.03
CA MET A 1 0.63 13.06 -13.92
C MET A 1 2.04 12.80 -14.40
N THR A 2 3.02 13.67 -14.12
CA THR A 2 4.40 13.53 -14.62
C THR A 2 5.36 13.36 -13.44
N PHE A 3 5.38 12.15 -12.89
CA PHE A 3 6.45 11.66 -12.02
C PHE A 3 6.95 10.35 -12.61
N ARG A 4 8.21 9.99 -12.35
CA ARG A 4 8.75 8.72 -12.85
C ARG A 4 8.16 7.54 -12.08
N ILE A 5 7.56 6.61 -12.81
CA ILE A 5 7.06 5.35 -12.23
C ILE A 5 8.24 4.38 -12.07
N ASP A 6 8.41 3.86 -10.86
CA ASP A 6 9.40 2.82 -10.60
C ASP A 6 8.98 1.51 -11.26
N GLY A 7 9.73 1.11 -12.30
CA GLY A 7 9.49 -0.12 -13.03
C GLY A 7 9.67 -1.39 -12.18
N ALA A 8 10.41 -1.32 -11.07
CA ALA A 8 10.57 -2.47 -10.17
C ALA A 8 9.25 -2.90 -9.50
N LEU A 9 8.24 -2.02 -9.46
CA LEU A 9 6.89 -2.33 -8.98
C LEU A 9 6.10 -3.25 -9.93
N TYR A 10 6.57 -3.44 -11.16
CA TYR A 10 5.93 -4.24 -12.21
C TYR A 10 6.88 -5.34 -12.70
N PRO A 11 7.23 -6.33 -11.86
CA PRO A 11 8.13 -7.41 -12.26
C PRO A 11 7.51 -8.39 -13.26
N ASP A 12 6.18 -8.42 -13.32
CA ASP A 12 5.34 -9.36 -14.06
C ASP A 12 4.78 -8.79 -15.36
N VAL A 13 4.79 -7.47 -15.53
CA VAL A 13 4.18 -6.76 -16.66
C VAL A 13 5.04 -5.58 -17.09
N THR A 14 4.83 -5.06 -18.30
CA THR A 14 5.48 -3.81 -18.71
C THR A 14 4.96 -2.66 -17.85
N PRO A 15 5.82 -1.89 -17.17
CA PRO A 15 5.39 -0.73 -16.40
C PRO A 15 4.67 0.29 -17.29
N PRO A 16 3.58 0.91 -16.81
CA PRO A 16 2.92 1.97 -17.55
C PRO A 16 3.79 3.24 -17.57
N ASP A 17 3.68 4.04 -18.62
CA ASP A 17 4.33 5.35 -18.72
C ASP A 17 3.56 6.44 -17.95
N THR A 18 2.24 6.29 -17.84
CA THR A 18 1.32 7.21 -17.16
C THR A 18 0.26 6.45 -16.36
N LEU A 19 -0.32 7.10 -15.35
CA LEU A 19 -1.42 6.57 -14.54
C LEU A 19 -2.65 7.47 -14.76
N ASP A 20 -3.38 7.20 -15.83
CA ASP A 20 -4.45 8.08 -16.30
C ASP A 20 -5.81 7.67 -15.75
N SER A 21 -6.01 6.37 -15.53
CA SER A 21 -7.22 5.81 -14.95
C SER A 21 -7.13 5.65 -13.43
N GLN A 22 -8.29 5.60 -12.79
CA GLN A 22 -8.37 5.29 -11.36
C GLN A 22 -7.86 3.88 -11.05
N ALA A 23 -8.10 2.92 -11.95
CA ALA A 23 -7.67 1.54 -11.80
C ALA A 23 -6.14 1.43 -11.77
N GLU A 24 -5.45 2.10 -12.69
CA GLU A 24 -3.98 2.14 -12.73
C GLU A 24 -3.39 2.77 -11.46
N LYS A 25 -4.02 3.83 -10.94
CA LYS A 25 -3.58 4.44 -9.67
C LYS A 25 -3.77 3.50 -8.48
N VAL A 26 -4.87 2.75 -8.44
CA VAL A 26 -5.11 1.74 -7.39
C VAL A 26 -4.09 0.62 -7.49
N ASP A 27 -3.83 0.11 -8.69
CA ASP A 27 -2.81 -0.93 -8.93
C ASP A 27 -1.42 -0.45 -8.51
N PHE A 28 -1.04 0.77 -8.90
CA PHE A 28 0.21 1.39 -8.49
C PHE A 28 0.35 1.47 -6.96
N ILE A 29 -0.67 1.96 -6.25
CA ILE A 29 -0.65 2.03 -4.78
C ILE A 29 -0.56 0.63 -4.15
N ALA A 30 -1.26 -0.36 -4.70
CA ALA A 30 -1.21 -1.73 -4.20
C ALA A 30 0.19 -2.34 -4.36
N ARG A 31 0.81 -2.17 -5.52
CA ARG A 31 2.19 -2.62 -5.81
C ARG A 31 3.22 -1.89 -4.94
N LEU A 32 3.07 -0.58 -4.78
CA LEU A 32 3.90 0.22 -3.91
C LEU A 32 3.81 -0.26 -2.45
N CYS A 33 2.59 -0.46 -1.93
CA CYS A 33 2.38 -0.97 -0.58
C CYS A 33 3.03 -2.33 -0.39
N ALA A 34 2.83 -3.25 -1.35
CA ALA A 34 3.45 -4.57 -1.29
C ALA A 34 4.98 -4.49 -1.29
N ALA A 35 5.59 -3.71 -2.19
CA ALA A 35 7.04 -3.54 -2.23
C ALA A 35 7.58 -2.99 -0.90
N TRP A 36 6.94 -1.94 -0.37
CA TRP A 36 7.39 -1.27 0.84
C TRP A 36 7.19 -2.11 2.10
N ASP A 37 6.08 -2.86 2.20
CA ASP A 37 5.84 -3.78 3.32
C ASP A 37 6.91 -4.89 3.42
N PHE A 38 7.58 -5.22 2.31
CA PHE A 38 8.67 -6.19 2.24
C PHE A 38 10.06 -5.56 2.14
N GLY A 39 10.20 -4.26 2.45
CA GLY A 39 11.49 -3.59 2.61
C GLY A 39 12.09 -2.99 1.34
N LEU A 40 11.36 -2.98 0.23
CA LEU A 40 11.74 -2.22 -0.96
C LEU A 40 11.21 -0.79 -0.84
N LEU A 41 12.09 0.12 -0.44
CA LEU A 41 11.72 1.50 -0.13
C LEU A 41 11.50 2.33 -1.40
N PRO A 42 10.43 3.16 -1.46
CA PRO A 42 10.28 4.12 -2.55
C PRO A 42 11.32 5.22 -2.47
N ASP A 43 11.61 5.82 -3.62
CA ASP A 43 12.43 7.02 -3.68
C ASP A 43 11.66 8.26 -3.17
N ARG A 44 12.42 9.35 -3.03
CA ARG A 44 11.87 10.62 -2.53
C ARG A 44 10.80 11.20 -3.46
N GLU A 45 10.98 11.11 -4.78
CA GLU A 45 10.04 11.63 -5.78
C GLU A 45 8.68 10.94 -5.64
N THR A 46 8.69 9.62 -5.51
CA THR A 46 7.49 8.80 -5.30
C THR A 46 6.77 9.19 -4.01
N ILE A 47 7.51 9.37 -2.90
CA ILE A 47 6.93 9.80 -1.62
C ILE A 47 6.29 11.20 -1.74
N GLU A 48 6.97 12.15 -2.36
CA GLU A 48 6.45 13.51 -2.55
C GLU A 48 5.18 13.50 -3.43
N GLU A 49 5.16 12.67 -4.47
CA GLU A 49 4.00 12.52 -5.34
C GLU A 49 2.79 11.92 -4.62
N ILE A 50 2.93 10.75 -3.99
CA ILE A 50 1.79 10.05 -3.38
C ILE A 50 1.21 10.81 -2.19
N ARG A 51 1.96 11.73 -1.56
CA ARG A 51 1.45 12.60 -0.49
C ARG A 51 0.51 13.69 -0.99
N ARG A 52 0.45 13.97 -2.29
CA ARG A 52 -0.42 15.02 -2.85
C ARG A 52 -1.90 14.65 -2.69
N ASP A 53 -2.76 15.64 -2.45
CA ASP A 53 -4.19 15.44 -2.18
C ASP A 53 -4.95 14.68 -3.27
N VAL A 54 -4.49 14.77 -4.52
CA VAL A 54 -5.05 14.05 -5.66
C VAL A 54 -5.02 12.51 -5.48
N TRP A 55 -4.14 11.99 -4.62
CA TRP A 55 -4.05 10.57 -4.31
C TRP A 55 -4.97 10.12 -3.17
N ARG A 56 -5.52 11.06 -2.38
CA ARG A 56 -6.33 10.76 -1.19
C ARG A 56 -7.50 9.82 -1.50
N SER A 57 -8.23 10.07 -2.59
CA SER A 57 -9.37 9.23 -2.98
C SER A 57 -8.94 7.84 -3.44
N THR A 58 -7.80 7.72 -4.13
CA THR A 58 -7.21 6.45 -4.53
C THR A 58 -6.80 5.64 -3.32
N VAL A 59 -6.07 6.25 -2.38
CA VAL A 59 -5.68 5.61 -1.13
C VAL A 59 -6.93 5.12 -0.40
N ASP A 60 -7.98 5.94 -0.23
CA ASP A 60 -9.18 5.48 0.50
C ASP A 60 -9.89 4.27 -0.12
N GLN A 61 -9.81 4.12 -1.45
CA GLN A 61 -10.42 3.01 -2.19
C GLN A 61 -9.63 1.70 -2.09
N CYS A 62 -8.31 1.74 -1.84
CA CYS A 62 -7.47 0.55 -1.92
C CYS A 62 -7.82 -0.51 -0.86
N ARG A 63 -8.26 -0.10 0.34
CA ARG A 63 -8.72 -1.01 1.41
C ARG A 63 -7.75 -2.17 1.71
N LEU A 64 -6.43 -1.94 1.63
CA LEU A 64 -5.38 -2.93 1.89
C LEU A 64 -5.17 -3.11 3.40
N LEU A 65 -6.16 -3.67 4.10
CA LEU A 65 -6.22 -3.63 5.57
C LEU A 65 -5.11 -4.41 6.29
N THR A 66 -4.38 -5.28 5.59
CA THR A 66 -3.24 -6.06 6.08
C THR A 66 -1.89 -5.39 5.81
N SER A 67 -1.86 -4.25 5.11
CA SER A 67 -0.62 -3.58 4.70
C SER A 67 -0.25 -2.46 5.69
N PRO A 68 0.86 -2.55 6.44
CA PRO A 68 1.28 -1.47 7.33
C PRO A 68 1.56 -0.18 6.55
N THR A 69 2.13 -0.27 5.35
CA THR A 69 2.34 0.88 4.45
C THR A 69 1.02 1.57 4.10
N TYR A 70 -0.02 0.82 3.75
CA TYR A 70 -1.34 1.40 3.46
C TYR A 70 -1.87 2.24 4.63
N HIS A 71 -1.71 1.77 5.87
CA HIS A 71 -2.13 2.52 7.05
C HIS A 71 -1.31 3.80 7.24
N LEU A 72 -0.02 3.78 6.93
CA LEU A 72 0.81 4.99 6.88
C LEU A 72 0.30 5.99 5.82
N LEU A 73 -0.03 5.53 4.62
CA LEU A 73 -0.58 6.39 3.56
C LEU A 73 -1.92 7.02 3.99
N ARG A 74 -2.79 6.25 4.68
CA ARG A 74 -4.03 6.79 5.26
C ARG A 74 -3.76 7.92 6.25
N GLN A 75 -2.75 7.77 7.11
CA GLN A 75 -2.34 8.80 8.07
C GLN A 75 -1.88 10.07 7.35
N TRP A 76 -1.04 9.93 6.31
CA TRP A 76 -0.57 11.09 5.53
C TRP A 76 -1.69 11.89 4.88
N HIS A 77 -2.78 11.23 4.49
CA HIS A 77 -3.95 11.87 3.89
C HIS A 77 -5.06 12.24 4.89
N ASN A 78 -4.79 12.13 6.19
CA ASN A 78 -5.78 12.39 7.26
C ASN A 78 -7.09 11.62 7.03
N LEU A 79 -7.00 10.39 6.52
CA LEU A 79 -8.16 9.51 6.37
C LEU A 79 -8.51 8.86 7.71
N PRO A 80 -9.79 8.56 7.98
CA PRO A 80 -10.16 7.84 9.19
C PRO A 80 -9.36 6.53 9.32
N PRO A 81 -8.82 6.21 10.51
CA PRO A 81 -8.08 4.98 10.71
C PRO A 81 -9.01 3.78 10.51
N LEU A 82 -8.46 2.69 9.98
CA LEU A 82 -9.17 1.43 9.79
C LEU A 82 -8.50 0.35 10.63
N PRO A 83 -9.23 -0.71 11.03
CA PRO A 83 -8.62 -1.83 11.73
C PRO A 83 -7.57 -2.49 10.84
N PHE A 84 -6.40 -2.78 11.41
CA PHE A 84 -5.41 -3.64 10.78
C PHE A 84 -5.90 -5.09 10.85
N LEU A 85 -6.13 -5.72 9.70
CA LEU A 85 -6.54 -7.12 9.66
C LEU A 85 -5.30 -8.02 9.68
N GLY A 86 -5.37 -9.12 10.43
CA GLY A 86 -4.29 -10.12 10.46
C GLY A 86 -3.09 -9.74 11.33
N ASN A 87 -3.28 -8.86 12.32
CA ASN A 87 -2.30 -8.59 13.37
C ASN A 87 -1.85 -9.85 14.13
N ILE A 88 -2.64 -10.91 14.09
CA ILE A 88 -2.27 -12.25 14.55
C ILE A 88 -2.47 -13.21 13.35
N PRO A 89 -1.40 -13.88 12.86
CA PRO A 89 -1.53 -14.93 11.87
C PRO A 89 -2.53 -15.99 12.36
N ALA A 90 -3.40 -16.50 11.48
CA ALA A 90 -4.46 -17.44 11.87
C ALA A 90 -3.90 -18.64 12.65
N TYR A 91 -2.75 -19.18 12.23
CA TYR A 91 -2.10 -20.30 12.91
C TYR A 91 -1.56 -19.96 14.31
N ILE A 92 -1.24 -18.70 14.59
CA ILE A 92 -0.90 -18.24 15.95
C ILE A 92 -2.17 -18.07 16.76
N ARG A 93 -3.19 -17.41 16.20
CA ARG A 93 -4.49 -17.21 16.87
C ARG A 93 -5.15 -18.54 17.25
N ASP A 94 -5.00 -19.53 16.39
CA ASP A 94 -5.66 -20.83 16.48
C ASP A 94 -4.72 -21.91 17.08
N ASP A 95 -3.56 -21.54 17.64
CA ASP A 95 -2.62 -22.47 18.28
C ASP A 95 -3.19 -23.02 19.60
N PRO A 96 -3.47 -24.34 19.71
CA PRO A 96 -4.04 -24.93 20.92
C PRO A 96 -3.10 -24.85 22.13
N ASN A 97 -1.80 -24.64 21.93
CA ASN A 97 -0.84 -24.52 23.03
C ASN A 97 -0.98 -23.19 23.79
N LEU A 98 -1.58 -22.15 23.18
CA LEU A 98 -1.84 -20.89 23.84
C LEU A 98 -2.86 -20.99 24.98
N ALA A 99 -3.58 -22.12 25.10
CA ALA A 99 -4.45 -22.39 26.24
C ALA A 99 -3.69 -22.69 27.55
N PHE A 100 -2.36 -22.85 27.50
CA PHE A 100 -1.53 -23.27 28.63
C PHE A 100 -0.47 -22.23 29.07
N VAL A 101 -0.53 -21.01 28.55
CA VAL A 101 0.36 -19.88 28.92
C VAL A 101 -0.34 -18.82 29.75
#